data_AF-A0A939GRR8-F1
#
_entry.id   AF-A0A939GRR8-F1
#
_cell.length_a   1.000
_cell.length_b   1.000
_cell.length_c   1.000
_cell.angle_alpha   90.00
_cell.angle_beta   90.00
_cell.angle_gamma   90.00
#
_symmetry.space_group_name_H-M   'P 1'
#
loop_
_entity.id
_entity.type
_entity.pdbx_description
1 polymer ?
#
loop_
_entity_poly.entity_id
_entity_poly.type
_entity_poly.pdbx_seq_one_letter_code
_entity_poly.pdbx_strand_id
1 'polypeptide(L)'
;MKQLEKHGLDFEKIKAYQVLCLPENIETASTEEELIDTAHNANFCKLLREAGIKCANSYDLGLETVELERRGIELWFGVTYILDKLAIPVLTAVISSLLTLELQKKQNFSTKSIEGENNNKIHIELRIIEGNNIYRSINYDGNFEDFQKIINDIKNVNPKDNNN
;
A
#
# COMPACT_ATOMS: atom_id res chain seq x y z
N MET A 1 8.93 -14.59 -0.91
CA MET A 1 9.37 -14.17 0.44
C MET A 1 10.87 -14.04 0.57
N LYS A 2 11.72 -14.98 0.10
CA LYS A 2 13.20 -14.82 0.13
C LYS A 2 13.75 -13.53 -0.50
N GLN A 3 13.01 -12.93 -1.42
CA GLN A 3 13.40 -11.65 -2.01
C GLN A 3 13.37 -10.50 -0.98
N LEU A 4 12.53 -10.57 0.05
CA LEU A 4 12.43 -9.57 1.11
C LEU A 4 13.67 -9.56 2.03
N GLU A 5 14.37 -10.69 2.16
CA GLU A 5 15.62 -10.78 2.93
C GLU A 5 16.72 -9.88 2.33
N LYS A 6 16.68 -9.65 1.00
CA LYS A 6 17.60 -8.74 0.32
C LYS A 6 17.44 -7.29 0.77
N HIS A 7 16.29 -6.95 1.35
CA HIS A 7 15.95 -5.62 1.84
C HIS A 7 16.11 -5.50 3.36
N GLY A 8 16.90 -6.40 3.98
CA GLY A 8 17.17 -6.37 5.42
C GLY A 8 16.04 -6.90 6.31
N LEU A 9 15.02 -7.53 5.72
CA LEU A 9 13.88 -8.06 6.47
C LEU A 9 14.14 -9.49 6.96
N ASP A 10 13.95 -9.70 8.26
CA ASP A 10 14.03 -11.02 8.88
C ASP A 10 12.84 -11.89 8.43
N PHE A 11 13.15 -12.98 7.73
CA PHE A 11 12.17 -13.91 7.19
C PHE A 11 11.26 -14.53 8.27
N GLU A 12 11.79 -14.84 9.45
CA GLU A 12 10.98 -15.45 10.51
C GLU A 12 10.01 -14.44 11.13
N LYS A 13 10.39 -13.16 11.21
CA LYS A 13 9.49 -12.09 11.65
C LYS A 13 8.36 -11.86 10.65
N ILE A 14 8.67 -11.78 9.35
CA ILE A 14 7.65 -11.41 8.35
C ILE A 14 6.57 -12.48 8.17
N LYS A 15 6.87 -13.77 8.44
CA LYS A 15 5.88 -14.87 8.36
C LYS A 15 4.69 -14.70 9.29
N ALA A 16 4.82 -13.92 10.36
CA ALA A 16 3.74 -13.67 11.31
C ALA A 16 2.66 -12.74 10.74
N TYR A 17 2.95 -12.06 9.62
CA TYR A 17 2.09 -11.05 9.02
C TYR A 17 1.49 -11.52 7.70
N GLN A 18 0.32 -10.97 7.39
CA GLN A 18 -0.41 -11.16 6.14
C GLN A 18 -0.11 -10.03 5.15
N VAL A 19 0.21 -8.84 5.64
CA VAL A 19 0.55 -7.65 4.83
C VAL A 19 1.74 -6.92 5.43
N LEU A 20 2.66 -6.45 4.59
CA LEU A 20 3.72 -5.53 4.98
C LEU A 20 3.52 -4.19 4.27
N CYS A 21 3.63 -3.10 5.02
CA CYS A 21 3.49 -1.72 4.59
C CYS A 21 4.87 -1.06 4.65
N LEU A 22 5.64 -1.11 3.56
CA LEU A 22 7.07 -0.81 3.53
C LEU A 22 7.38 0.58 2.96
N PRO A 23 8.58 1.13 3.27
CA PRO A 23 9.08 2.38 2.70
C PRO A 23 8.98 2.45 1.18
N GLU A 24 8.77 3.64 0.64
CA GLU A 24 8.55 3.85 -0.81
C GLU A 24 9.75 3.45 -1.68
N ASN A 25 10.95 3.54 -1.11
CA ASN A 25 12.20 3.21 -1.78
C ASN A 25 12.80 1.87 -1.31
N ILE A 26 12.05 1.00 -0.61
CA ILE A 26 12.60 -0.26 -0.07
C ILE A 26 13.27 -1.16 -1.12
N GLU A 27 12.77 -1.12 -2.37
CA GLU A 27 13.31 -1.92 -3.47
C GLU A 27 14.43 -1.24 -4.26
N THR A 28 14.57 0.08 -4.14
CA THR A 28 15.48 0.90 -4.96
C THR A 28 16.61 1.54 -4.17
N ALA A 29 16.44 1.71 -2.85
CA ALA A 29 17.42 2.30 -1.98
C ALA A 29 18.73 1.50 -2.01
N SER A 30 19.84 2.20 -2.21
CA SER A 30 21.15 1.63 -1.96
C SER A 30 21.40 1.46 -0.46
N THR A 31 22.44 0.71 -0.08
CA THR A 31 22.81 0.52 1.34
C THR A 31 23.20 1.81 2.06
N GLU A 32 23.51 2.88 1.33
CA GLU A 32 23.89 4.18 1.87
C GLU A 32 22.73 5.18 1.91
N GLU A 33 21.58 4.83 1.34
CA GLU A 33 20.39 5.69 1.28
C GLU A 33 19.43 5.40 2.42
N GLU A 34 18.86 6.46 3.00
CA GLU A 34 17.83 6.34 4.01
C GLU A 34 16.53 5.79 3.41
N LEU A 35 15.88 4.87 4.13
CA LEU A 35 14.55 4.40 3.77
C LEU A 35 13.50 5.45 4.12
N ILE A 36 12.56 5.69 3.20
CA ILE A 36 11.60 6.79 3.31
C ILE A 36 10.22 6.25 3.64
N ASP A 37 9.74 6.62 4.83
CA ASP A 37 8.35 6.41 5.22
C ASP A 37 7.49 7.65 5.00
N THR A 38 6.19 7.40 4.94
CA THR A 38 5.18 8.46 4.85
C THR A 38 4.14 8.28 5.96
N ALA A 39 3.58 9.40 6.42
CA ALA A 39 2.46 9.39 7.36
C ALA A 39 1.25 8.59 6.83
N HIS A 40 1.02 8.62 5.51
CA HIS A 40 -0.06 7.86 4.87
C HIS A 40 0.17 6.34 4.96
N ASN A 41 1.41 5.88 4.80
CA ASN A 41 1.75 4.46 4.96
C ASN A 41 1.51 3.98 6.40
N ALA A 42 1.94 4.77 7.39
CA ALA A 42 1.70 4.46 8.80
C ALA A 42 0.20 4.41 9.14
N ASN A 43 -0.57 5.40 8.66
CA ASN A 43 -2.02 5.44 8.84
C ASN A 43 -2.73 4.28 8.13
N PHE A 44 -2.28 3.91 6.93
CA PHE A 44 -2.81 2.76 6.21
C PHE A 44 -2.58 1.45 6.96
N CYS A 45 -1.37 1.24 7.46
CA CYS A 45 -1.05 0.08 8.29
C CYS A 45 -1.95 0.02 9.54
N LYS A 46 -2.21 1.17 10.18
CA LYS A 46 -3.15 1.24 11.32
C LYS A 46 -4.57 0.83 10.92
N LEU A 47 -5.11 1.34 9.82
CA LEU A 47 -6.45 0.99 9.34
C LEU A 47 -6.57 -0.50 8.99
N LEU A 48 -5.52 -1.10 8.43
CA LEU A 48 -5.47 -2.54 8.17
C LEU A 48 -5.55 -3.35 9.48
N ARG A 49 -4.83 -2.93 10.54
CA ARG A 49 -4.92 -3.57 11.86
C ARG A 49 -6.31 -3.47 12.47
N GLU A 50 -6.91 -2.29 12.39
CA GLU A 50 -8.28 -2.05 12.87
C GLU A 50 -9.29 -2.93 12.12
N ALA A 51 -9.04 -3.22 10.85
CA ALA A 51 -9.83 -4.15 10.03
C ALA A 51 -9.50 -5.65 10.28
N GLY A 52 -8.61 -5.96 11.22
CA GLY A 52 -8.26 -7.33 11.62
C GLY A 52 -7.16 -8.00 10.81
N ILE A 53 -6.47 -7.27 9.92
CA ILE A 53 -5.29 -7.79 9.20
C ILE A 53 -4.08 -7.81 10.13
N LYS A 54 -3.37 -8.94 10.16
CA LYS A 54 -2.03 -8.98 10.76
C LYS A 54 -1.05 -8.26 9.84
N CYS A 55 -0.73 -7.01 10.10
CA CYS A 55 0.22 -6.25 9.28
C CYS A 55 1.33 -5.57 10.08
N ALA A 56 2.44 -5.32 9.40
CA ALA A 56 3.62 -4.65 9.91
C ALA A 56 4.03 -3.51 8.98
N ASN A 57 4.53 -2.43 9.55
CA ASN A 57 5.27 -1.40 8.84
C ASN A 57 6.76 -1.48 9.17
N SER A 58 7.55 -0.55 8.63
CA SER A 58 8.98 -0.37 8.94
C SER A 58 9.32 -0.42 10.43
N TYR A 59 8.55 0.28 11.28
CA TYR A 59 8.76 0.33 12.72
C TYR A 59 8.63 -1.05 13.38
N ASP A 60 7.59 -1.82 13.05
CA ASP A 60 7.43 -3.16 13.64
C ASP A 60 8.51 -4.14 13.15
N LEU A 61 9.06 -3.89 11.97
CA LEU A 61 10.12 -4.70 11.36
C LEU A 61 11.51 -4.29 11.85
N GLY A 62 11.64 -3.16 12.56
CA GLY A 62 12.90 -2.63 13.06
C GLY A 62 13.78 -2.03 11.95
N LEU A 63 13.16 -1.50 10.89
CA LEU A 63 13.87 -0.76 9.85
C LEU A 63 14.14 0.67 10.32
N GLU A 64 15.34 1.17 10.09
CA GLU A 64 15.67 2.58 10.26
C GLU A 64 15.14 3.37 9.06
N THR A 65 14.21 4.29 9.32
CA THR A 65 13.56 5.09 8.28
C THR A 65 13.50 6.56 8.70
N VAL A 66 13.42 7.43 7.69
CA VAL A 66 13.09 8.84 7.86
C VAL A 66 11.67 9.08 7.38
N GLU A 67 10.90 9.83 8.17
CA GLU A 67 9.56 10.24 7.78
C GLU A 67 9.64 11.51 6.93
N LEU A 68 9.19 11.42 5.68
CA LEU A 68 9.10 12.56 4.78
C LEU A 68 7.67 13.13 4.82
N GLU A 69 7.53 14.35 5.35
CA GLU A 69 6.28 15.10 5.24
C GLU A 69 6.07 15.57 3.79
N ARG A 70 5.24 14.83 3.04
CA ARG A 70 4.81 15.24 1.71
C ARG A 70 3.73 16.31 1.83
N ARG A 71 4.02 17.51 1.34
CA ARG A 71 3.07 18.63 1.30
C ARG A 71 2.14 18.48 0.09
N GLY A 72 0.85 18.36 0.33
CA GLY A 72 -0.15 18.28 -0.73
C GLY A 72 -1.37 17.46 -0.33
N ILE A 73 -2.27 17.28 -1.30
CA ILE A 73 -3.49 16.45 -1.20
C ILE A 73 -3.26 15.03 -1.73
N GLU A 74 -2.01 14.68 -2.03
CA GLU A 74 -1.63 13.38 -2.59
C GLU A 74 -1.44 12.35 -1.49
N LEU A 75 -1.85 11.11 -1.76
CA LEU A 75 -1.63 9.97 -0.88
C LEU A 75 -0.43 9.18 -1.34
N TRP A 76 0.44 8.81 -0.41
CA TRP A 76 1.68 8.08 -0.69
C TRP A 76 1.78 6.86 0.21
N PHE A 77 1.51 5.66 -0.28
CA PHE A 77 1.46 4.44 0.54
C PHE A 77 2.75 3.61 0.50
N GLY A 78 3.74 4.02 -0.29
CA GLY A 78 4.98 3.27 -0.46
C GLY A 78 4.73 1.90 -1.11
N VAL A 79 5.44 0.87 -0.62
CA VAL A 79 5.38 -0.49 -1.17
C VAL A 79 4.64 -1.42 -0.21
N THR A 80 3.49 -1.93 -0.63
CA THR A 80 2.67 -2.87 0.15
C THR A 80 2.81 -4.29 -0.40
N TYR A 81 3.35 -5.18 0.43
CA TYR A 81 3.42 -6.62 0.16
C TYR A 81 2.23 -7.34 0.77
N ILE A 82 1.52 -8.13 -0.04
CA ILE A 82 0.43 -9.00 0.38
C ILE A 82 0.99 -10.42 0.42
N LEU A 83 1.25 -10.90 1.64
CA LEU A 83 1.86 -12.22 1.90
C LEU A 83 0.82 -13.34 1.96
N ASP A 84 -0.40 -13.01 2.37
CA ASP A 84 -1.53 -13.93 2.46
C ASP A 84 -2.70 -13.43 1.60
N LYS A 85 -3.12 -14.24 0.62
CA LYS A 85 -4.22 -13.91 -0.29
C LYS A 85 -5.56 -13.69 0.44
N LEU A 86 -5.74 -14.24 1.64
CA LEU A 86 -6.93 -14.00 2.46
C LEU A 86 -7.05 -12.54 2.92
N ALA A 87 -5.96 -11.77 2.91
CA ALA A 87 -5.99 -10.35 3.26
C ALA A 87 -6.51 -9.46 2.12
N ILE A 88 -6.53 -9.94 0.86
CA ILE A 88 -6.89 -9.14 -0.31
C ILE A 88 -8.29 -8.50 -0.17
N PRO A 89 -9.37 -9.24 0.18
CA PRO A 89 -10.70 -8.63 0.27
C PRO A 89 -10.79 -7.51 1.32
N VAL A 90 -10.11 -7.68 2.45
CA VAL A 90 -10.10 -6.68 3.53
C VAL A 90 -9.24 -5.48 3.14
N LEU A 91 -8.05 -5.71 2.58
CA LEU A 91 -7.16 -4.65 2.11
C LEU A 91 -7.83 -3.78 1.03
N THR A 92 -8.46 -4.43 0.03
CA THR A 92 -9.19 -3.71 -1.03
C THR A 92 -10.35 -2.89 -0.46
N ALA A 93 -11.08 -3.40 0.54
CA ALA A 93 -12.12 -2.65 1.23
C ALA A 93 -11.55 -1.42 1.98
N VAL A 94 -10.45 -1.59 2.71
CA VAL A 94 -9.79 -0.48 3.43
C VAL A 94 -9.34 0.62 2.46
N ILE A 95 -8.66 0.26 1.36
CA ILE A 95 -8.23 1.23 0.35
C ILE A 95 -9.45 1.95 -0.25
N SER A 96 -10.49 1.20 -0.65
CA SER A 96 -11.71 1.78 -1.24
C SER A 96 -12.41 2.75 -0.28
N SER A 97 -12.52 2.39 1.01
CA SER A 97 -13.08 3.26 2.04
C SER A 97 -12.23 4.52 2.23
N LEU A 98 -10.90 4.38 2.27
CA LEU A 98 -9.98 5.52 2.41
C LEU A 98 -10.17 6.50 1.24
N LEU A 99 -10.13 6.02 0.01
CA LEU A 99 -10.33 6.85 -1.17
C LEU A 99 -11.69 7.54 -1.19
N THR A 100 -12.75 6.83 -0.78
CA THR A 100 -14.10 7.39 -0.69
C THR A 100 -14.16 8.54 0.30
N LEU A 101 -13.53 8.39 1.48
CA LEU A 101 -13.47 9.45 2.49
C LEU A 101 -12.70 10.68 2.00
N GLU A 102 -11.58 10.49 1.30
CA GLU A 102 -10.80 11.61 0.76
C GLU A 102 -11.57 12.36 -0.35
N LEU A 103 -12.30 11.65 -1.21
CA LEU A 103 -13.19 12.26 -2.20
C LEU A 103 -14.34 13.06 -1.54
N GLN A 104 -14.92 12.54 -0.45
CA GLN A 104 -16.02 13.21 0.27
C GLN A 104 -15.56 14.45 1.04
N LYS A 105 -14.39 14.40 1.71
CA LYS A 105 -13.81 15.57 2.38
C LYS A 105 -13.77 16.75 1.42
N LYS A 106 -13.32 16.53 0.19
CA LYS A 106 -13.25 17.57 -0.84
C LYS A 106 -14.61 18.14 -1.21
N GLN A 107 -15.64 17.32 -1.42
CA GLN A 107 -16.99 17.81 -1.75
C GLN A 107 -17.54 18.77 -0.69
N ASN A 108 -17.20 18.54 0.58
CA ASN A 108 -17.60 19.42 1.67
C ASN A 108 -16.80 20.74 1.72
N PHE A 109 -15.56 20.76 1.22
CA PHE A 109 -14.73 21.97 1.14
C PHE A 109 -14.92 22.76 -0.17
N SER A 110 -15.38 22.14 -1.25
CA SER A 110 -15.50 22.73 -2.59
C SER A 110 -16.80 23.52 -2.83
N THR A 111 -17.32 24.22 -1.83
CA THR A 111 -18.37 25.25 -2.05
C THR A 111 -17.80 26.57 -2.58
N LYS A 112 -16.47 26.70 -2.71
CA LYS A 112 -15.83 27.84 -3.40
C LYS A 112 -14.60 27.37 -4.20
N SER A 113 -14.53 27.87 -5.43
CA SER A 113 -13.42 27.92 -6.40
C SER A 113 -13.17 26.73 -7.35
N ILE A 114 -13.49 27.03 -8.62
CA ILE A 114 -12.67 26.95 -9.85
C ILE A 114 -12.38 25.55 -10.41
N GLU A 115 -12.87 25.35 -11.64
CA GLU A 115 -12.46 24.32 -12.60
C GLU A 115 -10.93 24.23 -12.67
N GLY A 116 -10.37 23.28 -11.94
CA GLY A 116 -8.96 22.93 -11.96
C GLY A 116 -8.87 21.43 -11.86
N GLU A 117 -7.99 20.83 -12.65
CA GLU A 117 -7.79 19.38 -12.79
C GLU A 117 -7.90 18.65 -11.44
N ASN A 118 -8.55 17.50 -11.47
CA ASN A 118 -8.83 16.65 -10.32
C ASN A 118 -7.50 16.12 -9.74
N ASN A 119 -6.78 16.96 -8.97
CA ASN A 119 -5.41 16.74 -8.47
C ASN A 119 -5.31 15.70 -7.34
N ASN A 120 -6.29 14.80 -7.23
CA ASN A 120 -6.22 13.67 -6.30
C ASN A 120 -5.27 12.64 -6.87
N LYS A 121 -4.03 12.59 -6.38
CA LYS A 121 -3.09 11.54 -6.78
C LYS A 121 -2.84 10.56 -5.64
N ILE A 122 -2.80 9.28 -6.00
CA ILE A 122 -2.35 8.20 -5.14
C ILE A 122 -1.11 7.58 -5.76
N HIS A 123 -0.11 7.37 -4.91
CA HIS A 123 1.14 6.70 -5.21
C HIS A 123 1.20 5.46 -4.35
N ILE A 124 1.10 4.30 -4.99
CA ILE A 124 1.10 3.03 -4.29
C ILE A 124 1.65 1.93 -5.17
N GLU A 125 2.46 1.11 -4.55
CA GLU A 125 2.96 -0.09 -5.14
C GLU A 125 2.43 -1.31 -4.40
N LEU A 126 1.77 -2.23 -5.09
CA LEU A 126 1.25 -3.48 -4.53
C LEU A 126 2.04 -4.66 -5.08
N ARG A 127 2.48 -5.54 -4.18
CA ARG A 127 3.17 -6.80 -4.48
C ARG A 127 2.36 -7.96 -3.89
N ILE A 128 1.71 -8.76 -4.73
CA ILE A 128 0.99 -9.98 -4.29
C ILE A 128 1.95 -11.16 -4.36
N ILE A 129 2.19 -11.81 -3.23
CA ILE A 129 3.11 -12.94 -3.14
C ILE A 129 2.35 -14.27 -3.26
N GLU A 130 2.92 -15.20 -4.04
CA GLU A 130 2.50 -16.60 -4.08
C GLU A 130 3.72 -17.50 -3.89
N GLY A 131 3.71 -18.27 -2.80
CA GLY A 131 4.88 -19.02 -2.35
C GLY A 131 6.05 -18.07 -2.12
N ASN A 132 7.08 -18.16 -2.97
CA ASN A 132 8.28 -17.34 -2.85
C ASN A 132 8.39 -16.18 -3.85
N ASN A 133 7.46 -16.07 -4.79
CA ASN A 133 7.55 -15.15 -5.92
C ASN A 133 6.46 -14.07 -5.85
N ILE A 134 6.73 -12.93 -6.50
CA ILE A 134 5.71 -11.93 -6.80
C ILE A 134 4.82 -12.51 -7.90
N TYR A 135 3.59 -12.86 -7.55
CA TYR A 135 2.55 -13.32 -8.48
C TYR A 135 2.00 -12.17 -9.32
N ARG A 136 1.78 -11.02 -8.69
CA ARG A 136 1.26 -9.82 -9.34
C ARG A 136 1.90 -8.58 -8.73
N SER A 137 2.26 -7.64 -9.61
CA SER A 137 2.74 -6.32 -9.25
C SER A 137 1.82 -5.27 -9.86
N ILE A 138 1.48 -4.25 -9.06
CA ILE A 138 0.75 -3.07 -9.52
C ILE A 138 1.52 -1.87 -9.01
N ASN A 139 2.13 -1.12 -9.91
CA ASN A 139 2.72 0.19 -9.61
C ASN A 139 1.77 1.24 -10.17
N TYR A 140 1.19 2.06 -9.29
CA TYR A 140 0.19 3.04 -9.66
C TYR A 140 0.56 4.43 -9.12
N ASP A 141 0.66 5.38 -10.06
CA ASP A 141 0.73 6.82 -9.85
C ASP A 141 -0.36 7.44 -10.73
N GLY A 142 -1.43 7.92 -10.11
CA GLY A 142 -2.58 8.43 -10.84
C GLY A 142 -3.75 8.81 -9.95
N ASN A 143 -4.93 8.96 -10.55
CA ASN A 143 -6.10 9.47 -9.85
C ASN A 143 -6.84 8.40 -9.03
N PHE A 144 -7.60 8.83 -8.01
CA PHE A 144 -8.31 7.92 -7.11
C PHE A 144 -9.38 7.09 -7.81
N GLU A 145 -10.09 7.66 -8.78
CA GLU A 145 -11.23 7.02 -9.45
C GLU A 145 -10.78 5.82 -10.30
N ASP A 146 -9.67 5.98 -11.02
CA ASP A 146 -9.07 4.89 -11.78
C ASP A 146 -8.41 3.86 -10.88
N PHE A 147 -7.78 4.28 -9.77
CA PHE A 147 -7.27 3.31 -8.80
C PHE A 147 -8.37 2.47 -8.14
N GLN A 148 -9.53 3.07 -7.84
CA GLN A 148 -10.68 2.31 -7.33
C GLN A 148 -11.11 1.19 -8.27
N LYS A 149 -11.10 1.43 -9.59
CA LYS A 149 -11.40 0.39 -10.60
C LYS A 149 -10.36 -0.74 -10.53
N ILE A 150 -9.07 -0.38 -10.51
CA ILE A 150 -7.96 -1.35 -10.43
C ILE A 150 -8.08 -2.22 -9.17
N ILE A 151 -8.33 -1.61 -8.00
CA ILE A 151 -8.45 -2.31 -6.72
C ILE A 151 -9.66 -3.26 -6.71
N ASN A 152 -10.79 -2.86 -7.30
CA ASN A 152 -11.96 -3.71 -7.43
C ASN A 152 -11.70 -4.93 -8.31
N ASP A 153 -10.84 -4.81 -9.33
CA ASP A 153 -10.44 -5.94 -10.17
C ASP A 153 -9.52 -6.93 -9.43
N ILE A 154 -8.72 -6.46 -8.47
CA ILE A 154 -7.89 -7.35 -7.63
C ILE A 154 -8.76 -8.28 -6.78
N LYS A 155 -9.91 -7.78 -6.29
CA LYS A 155 -10.86 -8.56 -5.48
C LYS A 155 -11.41 -9.79 -6.24
N ASN A 156 -11.47 -9.71 -7.57
CA ASN A 156 -12.03 -10.76 -8.42
C ASN A 156 -11.01 -11.82 -8.86
N VAL A 157 -9.75 -11.75 -8.39
CA VAL A 157 -8.74 -12.78 -8.67
C VAL A 157 -9.09 -14.04 -7.88
N ASN A 158 -9.71 -15.01 -8.54
CA ASN A 158 -10.07 -16.30 -7.96
C ASN A 158 -8.81 -17.12 -7.65
N PRO A 159 -8.73 -17.81 -6.50
CA PRO A 159 -7.64 -18.76 -6.20
C PRO A 159 -7.57 -19.99 -7.12
N LYS A 160 -8.48 -20.11 -8.10
CA LYS A 160 -8.67 -21.33 -8.92
C LYS A 160 -8.17 -21.22 -10.36
N ASP A 161 -7.65 -20.07 -10.80
CA ASP A 161 -7.33 -19.87 -12.22
C ASP A 161 -5.93 -20.37 -12.65
N ASN A 162 -5.25 -21.17 -11.84
CA ASN A 162 -3.94 -21.77 -12.18
C ASN A 162 -4.00 -23.31 -12.31
N ASN A 163 -4.97 -23.82 -13.07
CA ASN A 163 -4.89 -25.14 -13.68
C ASN A 163 -5.29 -25.01 -15.16
N ASN A 164 -4.32 -24.70 -16.01
CA ASN A 164 -4.32 -25.05 -17.43
C ASN A 164 -2.87 -25.10 -17.94
#